data_AF-A0AA86MBG4-F1
#
_entry.id   AF-A0AA86MBG4-F1
#
_cell.length_a   1.000
_cell.length_b   1.000
_cell.length_c   1.000
_cell.angle_alpha   90.00
_cell.angle_beta   90.00
_cell.angle_gamma   90.00
#
_symmetry.space_group_name_H-M   'P 1'
#
loop_
_entity.id
_entity.type
_entity.pdbx_description
1 polymer ?
#
loop_
_entity_poly.entity_id
_entity_poly.type
_entity_poly.pdbx_seq_one_letter_code
_entity_poly.pdbx_strand_id
1 'polypeptide(L)'
;MPAFKRLTAADLDRLTRAELLDRIEKEGAYWDRKVARGMTADDAAAYQEFSRILHAALNPGAMIQHATRFVQGHGDNGYWAQKPGSRELP
;
A
#
# COMPACT_ATOMS: atom_id res chain seq x y z
N MET A 1 12.45 1.36 20.86
CA MET A 1 11.48 1.60 19.76
C MET A 1 10.80 0.27 19.48
N PRO A 2 9.46 0.24 19.30
CA PRO A 2 8.79 -0.99 18.90
C PRO A 2 9.45 -1.55 17.64
N ALA A 3 9.63 -2.86 17.57
CA ALA A 3 10.25 -3.49 16.42
C ALA A 3 9.48 -3.11 15.15
N PHE A 4 10.21 -2.69 14.12
CA PHE A 4 9.64 -2.39 12.81
C PHE A 4 8.88 -3.63 12.31
N LYS A 5 7.56 -3.52 12.15
CA LYS A 5 6.70 -4.63 11.72
C LYS A 5 6.39 -4.49 10.23
N ARG A 6 6.93 -5.43 9.44
CA ARG A 6 6.67 -5.53 8.00
C ARG A 6 5.17 -5.69 7.72
N LEU A 7 4.74 -5.11 6.61
CA LEU A 7 3.44 -5.36 6.00
C LEU A 7 3.32 -6.83 5.59
N THR A 8 2.11 -7.35 5.71
CA THR A 8 1.74 -8.70 5.28
C THR A 8 0.46 -8.66 4.48
N ALA A 9 0.18 -9.69 3.69
CA ALA A 9 -1.08 -9.78 2.94
C ALA A 9 -2.33 -9.65 3.85
N ALA A 10 -2.27 -10.15 5.09
CA ALA A 10 -3.38 -10.01 6.06
C ALA A 10 -3.70 -8.56 6.44
N ASP A 11 -2.77 -7.62 6.22
CA ASP A 11 -3.03 -6.20 6.44
C ASP A 11 -4.00 -5.63 5.38
N LEU A 12 -4.05 -6.21 4.17
CA LEU A 12 -4.96 -5.80 3.09
C LEU A 12 -6.45 -6.04 3.43
N ASP A 13 -6.73 -7.04 4.26
CA ASP A 13 -8.09 -7.36 4.70
C ASP A 13 -8.52 -6.57 5.95
N ARG A 14 -7.54 -6.05 6.69
CA ARG A 14 -7.76 -5.44 8.01
C ARG A 14 -7.81 -3.93 7.94
N LEU A 15 -6.95 -3.33 7.13
CA LEU A 15 -6.70 -1.90 7.08
C LEU A 15 -7.36 -1.25 5.85
N THR A 16 -7.77 -0.01 6.02
CA THR A 16 -8.17 0.88 4.93
C THR A 16 -6.96 1.28 4.10
N ARG A 17 -7.18 1.76 2.87
CA ARG A 17 -6.10 2.29 2.02
C ARG A 17 -5.36 3.45 2.67
N ALA A 18 -6.07 4.32 3.40
CA ALA A 18 -5.45 5.39 4.17
C ALA A 18 -4.48 4.85 5.25
N GLU A 19 -4.91 3.88 6.05
CA GLU A 19 -4.05 3.27 7.08
C GLU A 19 -2.88 2.47 6.49
N LEU A 20 -3.08 1.86 5.31
CA LEU A 20 -2.02 1.16 4.59
C LEU A 20 -0.96 2.14 4.06
N LEU A 21 -1.37 3.33 3.58
CA LEU A 21 -0.46 4.34 3.07
C LEU A 21 0.57 4.76 4.13
N ASP A 22 0.11 5.07 5.35
CA ASP A 22 0.97 5.41 6.48
C ASP A 22 2.01 4.31 6.80
N ARG A 23 1.64 3.04 6.63
CA ARG A 23 2.54 1.91 6.86
C ARG A 23 3.49 1.69 5.69
N ILE A 24 3.00 1.87 4.47
CA ILE A 24 3.77 1.80 3.23
C ILE A 24 4.89 2.82 3.25
N GLU A 25 4.63 4.07 3.66
CA GLU A 25 5.66 5.11 3.73
C GLU A 25 6.78 4.75 4.73
N LYS A 26 6.41 4.23 5.90
CA LYS A 26 7.36 3.79 6.92
C LYS A 26 8.23 2.62 6.44
N GLU A 27 7.62 1.66 5.77
CA GLU A 27 8.33 0.49 5.23
C GLU A 27 9.15 0.83 3.97
N GLY A 28 8.65 1.70 3.10
CA GLY A 28 9.38 2.24 1.95
C GLY A 28 10.66 2.92 2.39
N ALA A 29 10.59 3.81 3.40
CA ALA A 29 11.79 4.45 3.95
C ALA A 29 12.79 3.44 4.58
N TYR A 30 12.30 2.31 5.10
CA TYR A 30 13.17 1.21 5.54
C TYR A 30 13.87 0.54 4.35
N TRP A 31 13.12 0.27 3.28
CA TRP A 31 13.65 -0.34 2.07
C TRP A 31 14.64 0.55 1.33
N ASP A 32 14.40 1.86 1.23
CA ASP A 32 15.34 2.82 0.64
C ASP A 32 16.70 2.78 1.34
N ARG A 33 16.69 2.78 2.68
CA ARG A 33 17.91 2.64 3.48
C ARG A 33 18.59 1.29 3.29
N LYS A 34 17.83 0.23 3.05
CA LYS A 34 18.36 -1.12 2.79
C LYS A 34 18.96 -1.23 1.39
N VAL A 35 18.30 -0.72 0.36
CA VAL A 35 18.83 -0.64 -1.01
C VAL A 35 20.18 0.08 -1.01
N ALA A 36 20.25 1.24 -0.34
CA ALA A 36 21.48 2.02 -0.27
C ALA A 36 22.66 1.32 0.43
N ARG A 37 22.39 0.34 1.30
CA ARG A 37 23.39 -0.42 2.07
C ARG A 37 23.72 -1.79 1.46
N GLY A 38 23.02 -2.17 0.39
CA GLY A 38 23.07 -3.51 -0.19
C GLY A 38 22.04 -4.46 0.42
N MET A 39 21.36 -5.21 -0.45
CA MET A 39 20.35 -6.20 -0.09
C MET A 39 20.94 -7.60 -0.12
N THR A 40 20.56 -8.43 0.85
CA THR A 40 20.72 -9.88 0.77
C THR A 40 19.63 -10.49 -0.12
N ALA A 41 19.75 -11.80 -0.43
CA ALA A 41 18.68 -12.52 -1.12
C ALA A 41 17.36 -12.53 -0.32
N ASP A 42 17.45 -12.67 1.01
CA ASP A 42 16.28 -12.62 1.89
C ASP A 42 15.64 -11.22 1.93
N ASP A 43 16.46 -10.17 1.90
CA ASP A 43 15.97 -8.79 1.79
C ASP A 43 15.24 -8.59 0.46
N ALA A 44 15.78 -9.11 -0.65
CA ALA A 44 15.15 -9.01 -1.96
C ALA A 44 13.79 -9.73 -2.03
N ALA A 45 13.70 -10.93 -1.46
CA ALA A 45 12.44 -11.69 -1.39
C ALA A 45 11.38 -10.94 -0.56
N ALA A 46 11.77 -10.35 0.57
CA ALA A 46 10.86 -9.57 1.38
C ALA A 46 10.49 -8.21 0.75
N TYR A 47 11.40 -7.58 0.02
CA TYR A 47 11.10 -6.36 -0.74
C TYR A 47 10.12 -6.64 -1.88
N GLN A 48 10.22 -7.80 -2.53
CA GLN A 48 9.26 -8.24 -3.53
C GLN A 48 7.87 -8.43 -2.92
N GLU A 49 7.78 -9.01 -1.72
CA GLU A 49 6.51 -9.15 -1.01
C GLU A 49 5.90 -7.79 -0.65
N PHE A 50 6.72 -6.87 -0.11
CA PHE A 50 6.30 -5.49 0.12
C PHE A 50 5.76 -4.83 -1.16
N SER A 51 6.43 -5.01 -2.30
CA SER A 51 6.03 -4.45 -3.59
C SER A 51 4.68 -4.99 -4.06
N ARG A 52 4.41 -6.29 -3.85
CA ARG A 52 3.08 -6.88 -4.15
C ARG A 52 1.99 -6.26 -3.28
N ILE A 53 2.25 -6.11 -1.98
CA ILE A 53 1.30 -5.50 -1.05
C ILE A 53 1.04 -4.04 -1.42
N LEU A 54 2.07 -3.28 -1.78
CA LEU A 54 1.97 -1.90 -2.27
C LEU A 54 1.02 -1.80 -3.47
N HIS A 55 1.23 -2.64 -4.50
CA HIS A 55 0.40 -2.63 -5.70
C HIS A 55 -1.06 -3.03 -5.40
N ALA A 56 -1.26 -4.03 -4.55
CA ALA A 56 -2.60 -4.46 -4.13
C ALA A 56 -3.30 -3.36 -3.31
N ALA A 57 -2.59 -2.72 -2.38
CA ALA A 57 -3.12 -1.64 -1.56
C ALA A 57 -3.58 -0.45 -2.40
N LEU A 58 -2.77 -0.07 -3.39
CA LEU A 58 -3.01 1.11 -4.20
C LEU A 58 -3.95 0.89 -5.39
N ASN A 59 -4.31 -0.35 -5.76
CA ASN A 59 -5.07 -0.70 -6.99
C ASN A 59 -5.06 0.44 -8.04
N PRO A 60 -4.02 0.54 -8.89
CA PRO A 60 -3.80 1.70 -9.75
C PRO A 60 -5.01 2.08 -10.61
N GLY A 61 -5.81 1.10 -11.05
CA GLY A 61 -7.04 1.35 -11.80
C GLY A 61 -8.09 2.10 -10.98
N ALA A 62 -8.37 1.64 -9.76
CA ALA A 62 -9.31 2.30 -8.85
C ALA A 62 -8.82 3.69 -8.42
N MET A 63 -7.51 3.86 -8.21
CA MET A 63 -6.91 5.16 -7.90
C MET A 63 -7.10 6.17 -9.04
N ILE A 64 -6.88 5.75 -10.29
CA ILE A 64 -7.10 6.60 -11.47
C ILE A 64 -8.56 7.01 -11.58
N GLN A 65 -9.50 6.08 -11.34
CA GLN A 65 -10.93 6.39 -11.34
C GLN A 65 -11.30 7.40 -10.25
N HIS A 66 -10.80 7.21 -9.02
CA HIS A 66 -10.98 8.16 -7.91
C HIS A 66 -10.45 9.55 -8.27
N ALA A 67 -9.22 9.63 -8.79
CA ALA A 67 -8.60 10.89 -9.21
C ALA A 67 -9.38 11.58 -10.34
N THR A 68 -9.81 10.82 -11.35
CA THR A 68 -10.61 11.34 -12.48
C THR A 68 -11.92 11.94 -11.98
N ARG A 69 -12.63 11.21 -11.11
CA ARG A 69 -13.89 11.66 -10.51
C ARG A 69 -13.69 12.96 -9.71
N PHE A 70 -12.62 13.03 -8.92
CA PHE A 70 -12.29 14.23 -8.14
C PHE A 70 -12.04 15.45 -9.04
N VAL A 71 -11.22 15.29 -10.10
CA VAL A 71 -10.94 16.36 -11.08
C VAL A 71 -12.19 16.81 -11.84
N GLN A 72 -13.14 15.91 -12.07
CA GLN A 72 -14.44 16.22 -12.68
C GLN A 72 -15.44 16.90 -11.72
N GLY A 73 -15.05 17.16 -10.46
CA GLY A 73 -15.91 17.83 -9.48
C GLY A 73 -16.96 16.92 -8.83
N HIS A 74 -16.88 15.61 -9.05
CA HIS A 74 -17.81 14.62 -8.48
C HIS A 74 -17.43 14.17 -7.06
N GLY A 75 -16.34 14.72 -6.50
CA GLY A 75 -15.89 14.49 -5.13
C GLY A 75 -15.28 13.10 -4.87
N ASP A 76 -15.02 12.83 -3.60
CA ASP A 76 -14.50 11.54 -3.12
C ASP A 76 -15.55 10.42 -3.29
N ASN A 77 -15.11 9.24 -3.77
CA ASN A 77 -15.90 8.02 -3.87
C ASN A 77 -15.62 7.02 -2.74
N GLY A 78 -14.90 7.44 -1.69
CA GLY A 78 -14.55 6.61 -0.55
C GLY A 78 -13.37 5.68 -0.79
N TYR A 79 -12.61 5.85 -1.88
CA TYR A 79 -11.46 5.02 -2.25
C TYR A 79 -10.50 4.79 -1.08
N TRP A 80 -10.16 5.86 -0.35
CA TRP A 80 -9.22 5.82 0.78
C TRP A 80 -9.77 5.09 2.01
N ALA A 81 -11.09 5.11 2.21
CA ALA A 81 -11.77 4.47 3.34
C ALA A 81 -12.05 2.98 3.12
N GLN A 82 -11.89 2.49 1.89
CA GLN A 82 -12.09 1.08 1.56
C GLN A 82 -10.88 0.24 1.95
N LYS A 83 -11.12 -1.02 2.31
CA LYS A 83 -10.06 -2.02 2.47
C LYS A 83 -9.80 -2.69 1.12
N PRO A 84 -8.53 -2.87 0.69
CA PRO A 84 -8.24 -3.52 -0.59
C PRO A 84 -8.81 -4.95 -0.70
N GLY A 85 -8.82 -5.69 0.41
CA GLY A 85 -9.36 -7.05 0.47
C GLY A 85 -10.90 -7.13 0.47
N SER A 86 -11.62 -6.02 0.66
CA SER A 86 -13.07 -6.00 0.50
C SER A 86 -13.44 -5.98 -0.98
N ARG A 87 -14.34 -6.90 -1.38
CA ARG A 87 -14.91 -6.99 -2.73
C ARG A 87 -15.32 -5.60 -3.24
N GLU A 88 -14.75 -5.16 -4.36
CA GLU A 88 -15.07 -3.86 -4.95
C GLU A 88 -16.58 -3.81 -5.25
N LEU A 89 -17.26 -2.78 -4.76
CA LEU A 89 -18.65 -2.54 -5.12
C LEU A 89 -18.71 -2.16 -6.61
N PRO A 90 -19.65 -2.74 -7.37
CA PRO A 90 -19.77 -2.54 -8.81
C PRO A 90 -20.04 -1.09 -9.21
#